data_AF-A0A2V6G3M6-F1
#
_entry.id   AF-A0A2V6G3M6-F1
#
_cell.length_a   1.000
_cell.length_b   1.000
_cell.length_c   1.000
_cell.angle_alpha   90.00
_cell.angle_beta   90.00
_cell.angle_gamma   90.00
#
_symmetry.space_group_name_H-M   'P 1'
#
loop_
_entity.id
_entity.type
_entity.pdbx_description
1 polymer ?
#
loop_
_entity_poly.entity_id
_entity_poly.type
_entity_poly.pdbx_seq_one_letter_code
_entity_poly.pdbx_strand_id
1 'polypeptide(L)'
;MTGRVTFPKLTAAELDLQLKSDSALIARNDTLTARADADIKIAGPLTSANVTGTVSMTNSHILKNLDLIPIGLPGRPAPQPPAARPEFSFPDPPLRDWKFDVQIKTKDPVLIRGTLANGGAMSDLHLGGTGLRPTLDGMVRLDNVEATLPFSRLEVSSGVVYFSPDDSFNPRLDLHGTSVIHDHTIHVYVYGTALQPEAIFTSEPPLPQEEIISLLATGTTREELTGSNNVLAGRAAMLLGQQLYRKIFKKGEPTQTNSVFDRLDVDVGTVDPRTGQQQATARFKINDQFVFVGDIGVGGDYRGMLKYLIRFR
;
A
#
# COMPACT_ATOMS: atom_id res chain seq x y z
N MET A 1 18.31 -31.19 3.71
CA MET A 1 17.65 -32.08 2.74
C MET A 1 18.23 -33.47 2.90
N THR A 2 17.39 -34.49 2.98
CA THR A 2 17.77 -35.90 3.10
C THR A 2 16.97 -36.71 2.11
N GLY A 3 17.48 -37.80 1.58
CA GLY A 3 16.70 -38.63 0.66
C GLY A 3 17.55 -39.55 -0.18
N ARG A 4 16.91 -40.23 -1.12
CA ARG A 4 17.54 -41.13 -2.07
C ARG A 4 16.99 -40.87 -3.47
N VAL A 5 17.86 -41.04 -4.45
CA VAL A 5 17.48 -41.18 -5.85
C VAL A 5 17.82 -42.59 -6.27
N THR A 6 16.83 -43.35 -6.74
CA THR A 6 17.01 -44.71 -7.24
C THR A 6 16.90 -44.73 -8.75
N PHE A 7 17.69 -45.58 -9.40
CA PHE A 7 17.64 -45.78 -10.85
C PHE A 7 17.26 -47.23 -11.15
N PRO A 8 15.96 -47.58 -11.14
CA PRO A 8 15.51 -48.90 -11.60
C PRO A 8 15.98 -49.22 -13.03
N LYS A 9 16.16 -48.19 -13.86
CA LYS A 9 16.83 -48.23 -15.17
C LYS A 9 17.74 -47.00 -15.29
N LEU A 10 18.82 -47.07 -16.08
CA LEU A 10 19.74 -45.92 -16.26
C LEU A 10 19.03 -44.61 -16.70
N THR A 11 17.87 -44.72 -17.35
CA THR A 11 17.08 -43.59 -17.84
C THR A 11 15.86 -43.24 -16.99
N ALA A 12 15.57 -44.01 -15.94
CA ALA A 12 14.39 -43.82 -15.08
C ALA A 12 14.85 -43.53 -13.66
N ALA A 13 15.00 -42.25 -13.33
CA ALA A 13 15.28 -41.80 -11.97
C ALA A 13 13.98 -41.72 -11.17
N GLU A 14 13.98 -42.31 -9.97
CA GLU A 14 12.93 -42.16 -8.96
C GLU A 14 13.47 -41.36 -7.78
N LEU A 15 12.68 -40.39 -7.34
CA LEU A 15 12.99 -39.50 -6.24
C LEU A 15 12.25 -39.98 -4.98
N ASP A 16 12.94 -39.97 -3.85
CA ASP A 16 12.36 -39.94 -2.51
C ASP A 16 13.19 -38.98 -1.67
N LEU A 17 12.82 -37.70 -1.72
CA LEU A 17 13.53 -36.60 -1.08
C LEU A 17 12.66 -35.96 -0.02
N GLN A 18 13.27 -35.64 1.11
CA GLN A 18 12.70 -34.88 2.21
C GLN A 18 13.49 -33.59 2.39
N LEU A 19 12.79 -32.47 2.22
CA LEU A 19 13.29 -31.14 2.50
C LEU A 19 12.67 -30.67 3.81
N LYS A 20 13.51 -30.42 4.81
CA LYS A 20 13.15 -29.67 6.01
C LYS A 20 13.99 -28.42 6.07
N SER A 21 13.36 -27.28 6.32
CA SER A 21 14.05 -26.02 6.53
C SER A 21 13.38 -25.20 7.61
N ASP A 22 14.20 -24.46 8.34
CA ASP A 22 13.79 -23.47 9.32
C ASP A 22 14.20 -22.09 8.80
N SER A 23 13.22 -21.20 8.67
CA SER A 23 13.32 -19.84 8.16
C SER A 23 14.15 -19.74 6.87
N ALA A 24 13.93 -20.60 5.88
CA ALA A 24 14.64 -20.52 4.61
C ALA A 24 14.25 -19.25 3.84
N LEU A 25 15.22 -18.58 3.21
CA LEU A 25 14.95 -17.48 2.29
C LEU A 25 14.41 -18.04 0.97
N ILE A 26 13.13 -17.82 0.69
CA ILE A 26 12.43 -18.36 -0.49
C ILE A 26 12.51 -17.40 -1.67
N ALA A 27 12.30 -16.11 -1.40
CA ALA A 27 12.38 -15.07 -2.41
C ALA A 27 12.92 -13.78 -1.81
N ARG A 28 13.75 -13.07 -2.58
CA ARG A 28 14.22 -11.73 -2.24
C ARG A 28 14.31 -10.87 -3.49
N ASN A 29 13.65 -9.72 -3.47
CA ASN A 29 13.81 -8.66 -4.43
C ASN A 29 13.70 -7.30 -3.70
N ASP A 30 13.75 -6.19 -4.43
CA ASP A 30 13.72 -4.83 -3.85
C ASP A 30 12.43 -4.52 -3.08
N THR A 31 11.37 -5.30 -3.29
CA THR A 31 10.02 -5.06 -2.76
C THR A 31 9.49 -6.21 -1.89
N LEU A 32 10.23 -7.30 -1.74
CA LEU A 32 9.77 -8.50 -1.05
C LEU A 32 10.96 -9.26 -0.47
N THR A 33 10.84 -9.63 0.80
CA THR A 33 11.61 -10.72 1.40
C THR A 33 10.62 -11.75 1.93
N ALA A 34 10.63 -12.94 1.34
CA ALA A 34 9.82 -14.07 1.78
C ALA A 34 10.72 -15.12 2.43
N ARG A 35 10.40 -15.48 3.67
CA ARG A 35 11.05 -16.58 4.40
C ARG A 35 10.00 -17.58 4.86
N ALA A 36 10.39 -18.85 4.90
CA ALA A 36 9.48 -19.93 5.24
C ALA A 36 10.17 -21.08 5.96
N ASP A 37 9.43 -21.68 6.88
CA ASP A 37 9.71 -23.04 7.31
C ASP A 37 9.05 -23.97 6.30
N ALA A 38 9.73 -25.06 5.95
CA ALA A 38 9.21 -26.01 4.98
C ALA A 38 9.43 -27.43 5.48
N ASP A 39 8.42 -28.27 5.34
CA ASP A 39 8.50 -29.72 5.48
C ASP A 39 7.85 -30.32 4.23
N ILE A 40 8.68 -30.59 3.22
CA ILE A 40 8.27 -30.96 1.86
C ILE A 40 8.87 -32.30 1.49
N LYS A 41 8.01 -33.21 1.04
CA LYS A 41 8.40 -34.50 0.47
C LYS A 41 8.24 -34.46 -1.04
N ILE A 42 9.25 -34.95 -1.75
CA ILE A 42 9.25 -35.10 -3.21
C ILE A 42 9.40 -36.59 -3.50
N ALA A 43 8.37 -37.21 -4.07
CA ALA A 43 8.34 -38.65 -4.30
C ALA A 43 7.82 -39.04 -5.69
N GLY A 44 8.44 -40.04 -6.31
CA GLY A 44 8.04 -40.62 -7.58
C GLY A 44 9.05 -40.40 -8.72
N PRO A 45 8.68 -40.70 -9.98
CA PRO A 45 9.58 -40.54 -11.12
C PRO A 45 10.01 -39.09 -11.30
N LEU A 46 11.28 -38.85 -11.64
CA LEU A 46 11.82 -37.50 -11.89
C LEU A 46 10.99 -36.71 -12.90
N THR A 47 10.36 -37.37 -13.87
CA THR A 47 9.51 -36.75 -14.89
C THR A 47 8.13 -36.37 -14.41
N SER A 48 7.64 -36.87 -13.28
CA SER A 48 6.27 -36.66 -12.80
C SER A 48 6.16 -36.81 -11.28
N ALA A 49 7.10 -36.22 -10.56
CA ALA A 49 7.18 -36.35 -9.12
C ALA A 49 6.01 -35.64 -8.43
N ASN A 50 5.63 -36.14 -7.25
CA ASN A 50 4.65 -35.50 -6.39
C ASN A 50 5.38 -34.72 -5.31
N VAL A 51 5.01 -33.46 -5.14
CA VAL A 51 5.53 -32.56 -4.11
C VAL A 51 4.42 -32.35 -3.09
N THR A 52 4.59 -32.90 -1.90
CA THR A 52 3.60 -32.82 -0.83
C THR A 52 4.18 -32.21 0.43
N GLY A 53 3.35 -31.54 1.23
CA GLY A 53 3.75 -31.12 2.58
C GLY A 53 3.25 -29.75 2.97
N THR A 54 4.02 -29.08 3.84
CA THR A 54 3.62 -27.80 4.42
C THR A 54 4.72 -26.76 4.31
N VAL A 55 4.31 -25.53 4.03
CA VAL A 55 5.14 -24.33 4.03
C VAL A 55 4.50 -23.33 4.99
N SER A 56 5.28 -22.83 5.93
CA SER A 56 4.85 -21.84 6.91
C SER A 56 5.64 -20.55 6.72
N MET A 57 4.99 -19.48 6.26
CA MET A 57 5.58 -18.16 6.16
C MET A 57 5.96 -17.64 7.55
N THR A 58 7.18 -17.12 7.67
CA THR A 58 7.71 -16.49 8.88
C THR A 58 8.61 -15.33 8.47
N ASN A 59 8.78 -14.31 9.32
CA ASN A 59 9.74 -13.21 9.13
C ASN A 59 9.75 -12.57 7.72
N SER A 60 8.58 -12.53 7.08
CA SER A 60 8.41 -12.07 5.72
C SER A 60 7.92 -10.62 5.70
N HIS A 61 8.40 -9.84 4.75
CA HIS A 61 8.01 -8.44 4.61
C HIS A 61 7.88 -8.02 3.15
N ILE A 62 6.84 -7.24 2.88
CA ILE A 62 6.52 -6.65 1.58
C ILE A 62 6.76 -5.15 1.67
N LEU A 63 7.71 -4.66 0.87
CA LEU A 63 8.13 -3.27 0.74
C LEU A 63 7.55 -2.64 -0.54
N LYS A 64 6.26 -2.87 -0.79
CA LYS A 64 5.56 -2.34 -1.97
C LYS A 64 4.57 -1.27 -1.53
N ASN A 65 4.52 -0.17 -2.27
CA ASN A 65 3.43 0.78 -2.16
C ASN A 65 2.17 0.10 -2.72
N LEU A 66 1.39 -0.53 -1.83
CA LEU A 66 0.09 -1.05 -2.19
C LEU A 66 -0.87 0.12 -2.32
N ASP A 67 -1.38 0.32 -3.52
CA ASP A 67 -2.46 1.25 -3.74
C ASP A 67 -3.78 0.49 -3.57
N LEU A 68 -4.38 0.62 -2.40
CA LEU A 68 -5.57 -0.14 -2.01
C LEU A 68 -6.86 0.47 -2.55
N ILE A 69 -6.81 1.68 -3.13
CA ILE A 69 -7.99 2.38 -3.62
C ILE A 69 -7.88 2.56 -5.14
N PRO A 70 -8.83 2.01 -5.92
CA PRO A 70 -8.81 2.10 -7.38
C PRO A 70 -9.33 3.46 -7.90
N ILE A 71 -8.97 4.58 -7.25
CA ILE A 71 -9.36 5.92 -7.68
C ILE A 71 -8.14 6.78 -7.98
N GLY A 72 -8.27 7.67 -8.97
CA GLY A 72 -7.27 8.69 -9.23
C GLY A 72 -7.38 9.80 -8.18
N LEU A 73 -6.35 9.95 -7.36
CA LEU A 73 -6.22 11.10 -6.45
C LEU A 73 -5.31 12.17 -7.11
N PRO A 74 -5.40 13.46 -6.74
CA PRO A 74 -4.50 14.49 -7.24
C PRO A 74 -3.02 14.09 -7.06
N GLY A 75 -2.27 14.02 -8.17
CA GLY A 75 -0.88 13.57 -8.18
C GLY A 75 -0.68 12.04 -8.09
N ARG A 76 -1.76 11.25 -8.14
CA ARG A 76 -1.76 9.79 -8.04
C ARG A 76 -2.80 9.20 -9.01
N PRO A 77 -2.41 8.82 -10.23
CA PRO A 77 -3.34 8.17 -11.17
C PRO A 77 -3.87 6.88 -10.56
N ALA A 78 -5.10 6.50 -10.94
CA ALA A 78 -5.69 5.23 -10.51
C ALA A 78 -4.74 4.07 -10.87
N PRO A 79 -4.62 3.05 -10.01
CA PRO A 79 -3.86 1.85 -10.31
C PRO A 79 -4.29 1.29 -11.67
N GLN A 80 -3.35 1.25 -12.62
CA GLN A 80 -3.62 0.61 -13.90
C GLN A 80 -3.63 -0.90 -13.69
N PRO A 81 -4.66 -1.61 -14.18
CA PRO A 81 -4.62 -3.07 -14.27
C PRO A 81 -3.32 -3.52 -14.93
N PRO A 82 -2.68 -4.59 -14.42
CA PRO A 82 -1.52 -5.18 -15.08
C PRO A 82 -1.82 -5.43 -16.57
N ALA A 83 -0.92 -4.98 -17.46
CA ALA A 83 -1.09 -5.13 -18.90
C ALA A 83 -1.17 -6.60 -19.37
N ALA A 84 -0.69 -7.53 -18.54
CA ALA A 84 -0.79 -8.96 -18.76
C ALA A 84 -1.13 -9.66 -17.44
N ARG A 85 -1.92 -10.73 -17.53
CA ARG A 85 -2.20 -11.62 -16.40
C ARG A 85 -0.87 -12.22 -15.92
N PRO A 86 -0.60 -12.27 -14.61
CA PRO A 86 0.56 -13.00 -14.11
C PRO A 86 0.38 -14.48 -14.43
N GLU A 87 1.13 -14.99 -15.39
CA GLU A 87 1.20 -16.44 -15.65
C GLU A 87 2.33 -17.01 -14.80
N PHE A 88 1.97 -17.65 -13.69
CA PHE A 88 2.92 -18.45 -12.93
C PHE A 88 2.84 -19.89 -13.46
N SER A 89 3.88 -20.32 -14.16
CA SER A 89 4.02 -21.69 -14.63
C SER A 89 5.50 -22.05 -14.75
N PHE A 90 5.76 -23.36 -14.68
CA PHE A 90 7.05 -23.97 -14.98
C PHE A 90 6.89 -24.74 -16.30
N PRO A 91 7.18 -24.11 -17.46
CA PRO A 91 6.91 -24.72 -18.76
C PRO A 91 7.90 -25.82 -19.13
N ASP A 92 9.06 -25.87 -18.48
CA ASP A 92 10.14 -26.80 -18.83
C ASP A 92 10.13 -28.06 -17.96
N PRO A 93 10.29 -29.26 -18.56
CA PRO A 93 10.58 -30.47 -17.81
C PRO A 93 11.88 -30.35 -17.00
N PRO A 94 11.99 -31.02 -15.84
CA PRO A 94 11.02 -31.97 -15.30
C PRO A 94 9.86 -31.32 -14.52
N LEU A 95 10.01 -30.08 -14.05
CA LEU A 95 9.07 -29.43 -13.14
C LEU A 95 7.68 -29.25 -13.74
N ARG A 96 7.58 -29.06 -15.07
CA ARG A 96 6.32 -28.95 -15.80
C ARG A 96 5.26 -29.98 -15.41
N ASP A 97 5.69 -31.23 -15.27
CA ASP A 97 4.81 -32.38 -15.11
C ASP A 97 4.75 -32.87 -13.65
N TRP A 98 5.42 -32.17 -12.74
CA TRP A 98 5.32 -32.42 -11.30
C TRP A 98 3.96 -32.00 -10.78
N LYS A 99 3.45 -32.73 -9.80
CA LYS A 99 2.18 -32.45 -9.13
C LYS A 99 2.44 -31.84 -7.76
N PHE A 100 1.70 -30.80 -7.43
CA PHE A 100 1.82 -30.11 -6.16
C PHE A 100 0.60 -30.38 -5.29
N ASP A 101 0.85 -30.58 -4.00
CA ASP A 101 -0.15 -30.70 -2.94
C ASP A 101 0.48 -30.13 -1.65
N VAL A 102 0.57 -28.80 -1.61
CA VAL A 102 1.34 -28.09 -0.58
C VAL A 102 0.44 -27.12 0.16
N GLN A 103 0.32 -27.30 1.48
CA GLN A 103 -0.36 -26.33 2.33
C GLN A 103 0.57 -25.16 2.66
N ILE A 104 0.12 -23.94 2.40
CA ILE A 104 0.83 -22.70 2.67
C ILE A 104 0.10 -21.95 3.79
N LYS A 105 0.72 -21.88 4.96
CA LYS A 105 0.21 -21.16 6.12
C LYS A 105 1.14 -20.04 6.52
N THR A 106 0.64 -19.14 7.36
CA THR A 106 1.46 -18.08 7.97
C THR A 106 1.57 -18.34 9.47
N LYS A 107 2.79 -18.45 10.01
CA LYS A 107 3.04 -18.53 11.46
C LYS A 107 3.00 -17.14 12.09
N ASP A 108 3.72 -16.20 11.47
CA ASP A 108 3.79 -14.80 11.86
C ASP A 108 3.28 -13.94 10.71
N PRO A 109 2.43 -12.92 10.96
CA PRO A 109 1.88 -12.08 9.89
C PRO A 109 2.97 -11.57 8.95
N VAL A 110 2.74 -11.72 7.64
CA VAL A 110 3.60 -11.13 6.63
C VAL A 110 3.44 -9.62 6.71
N LEU A 111 4.52 -8.92 7.05
CA LEU A 111 4.46 -7.49 7.32
C LEU A 111 4.41 -6.70 6.01
N ILE A 112 3.35 -5.91 5.85
CA ILE A 112 3.21 -4.92 4.79
C ILE A 112 3.85 -3.63 5.30
N ARG A 113 4.87 -3.14 4.60
CA ARG A 113 5.60 -1.91 4.92
C ARG A 113 5.76 -1.05 3.68
N GLY A 114 4.80 -0.17 3.46
CA GLY A 114 4.80 0.77 2.35
C GLY A 114 4.78 2.22 2.85
N THR A 115 5.08 3.17 1.95
CA THR A 115 4.83 4.58 2.24
C THR A 115 3.32 4.87 2.28
N LEU A 116 2.51 4.00 1.64
CA LEU A 116 1.08 4.19 1.42
C LEU A 116 0.21 3.23 2.22
N ALA A 117 0.76 2.11 2.70
CA ALA A 117 0.01 1.15 3.51
C ALA A 117 0.97 0.42 4.45
N ASN A 118 0.53 0.16 5.68
CA ASN A 118 1.22 -0.67 6.65
C ASN A 118 0.24 -1.67 7.26
N GLY A 119 0.71 -2.86 7.66
CA GLY A 119 -0.12 -3.83 8.36
C GLY A 119 0.43 -5.26 8.27
N GLY A 120 -0.42 -6.24 8.50
CA GLY A 120 -0.10 -7.67 8.42
C GLY A 120 -1.01 -8.41 7.45
N ALA A 121 -0.52 -9.53 6.94
CA ALA A 121 -1.32 -10.49 6.19
C ALA A 121 -1.09 -11.91 6.72
N MET A 122 -2.18 -12.66 6.91
CA MET A 122 -2.16 -14.06 7.28
C MET A 122 -2.77 -14.90 6.16
N SER A 123 -2.03 -15.89 5.68
CA SER A 123 -2.47 -16.79 4.61
C SER A 123 -2.87 -18.16 5.15
N ASP A 124 -3.93 -18.72 4.59
CA ASP A 124 -4.20 -20.16 4.57
C ASP A 124 -4.57 -20.55 3.14
N LEU A 125 -3.59 -21.10 2.43
CA LEU A 125 -3.66 -21.38 1.01
C LEU A 125 -3.22 -22.82 0.73
N HIS A 126 -3.72 -23.40 -0.35
CA HIS A 126 -3.30 -24.68 -0.88
C HIS A 126 -2.77 -24.50 -2.30
N LEU A 127 -1.56 -25.01 -2.54
CA LEU A 127 -0.94 -25.05 -3.85
C LEU A 127 -1.12 -26.44 -4.43
N GLY A 128 -1.93 -26.50 -5.50
CA GLY A 128 -2.29 -27.70 -6.24
C GLY A 128 -1.81 -27.67 -7.69
N GLY A 129 -2.34 -28.61 -8.48
CA GLY A 129 -2.15 -28.64 -9.92
C GLY A 129 -0.78 -29.21 -10.34
N THR A 130 -0.34 -28.82 -11.53
CA THR A 130 0.97 -29.24 -12.08
C THR A 130 1.90 -28.06 -12.26
N GLY A 131 3.20 -28.29 -12.54
CA GLY A 131 4.13 -27.19 -12.82
C GLY A 131 3.67 -26.32 -13.99
N LEU A 132 3.08 -26.94 -15.03
CA LEU A 132 2.51 -26.22 -16.16
C LEU A 132 1.27 -25.41 -15.81
N ARG A 133 0.43 -25.92 -14.90
CA ARG A 133 -0.84 -25.30 -14.48
C ARG A 133 -0.98 -25.41 -12.96
N PRO A 134 -0.26 -24.57 -12.21
CA PRO A 134 -0.40 -24.53 -10.77
C PRO A 134 -1.74 -23.89 -10.40
N THR A 135 -2.38 -24.42 -9.37
CA THR A 135 -3.63 -23.87 -8.84
C THR A 135 -3.38 -23.40 -7.41
N LEU A 136 -4.00 -22.28 -7.05
CA LEU A 136 -3.95 -21.71 -5.71
C LEU A 136 -5.38 -21.51 -5.22
N ASP A 137 -5.69 -22.06 -4.07
CA ASP A 137 -6.99 -21.93 -3.43
C ASP A 137 -6.84 -21.56 -1.95
N GLY A 138 -7.87 -20.96 -1.37
CA GLY A 138 -7.90 -20.54 0.02
C GLY A 138 -8.06 -19.03 0.19
N MET A 139 -7.54 -18.47 1.28
CA MET A 139 -7.72 -17.06 1.60
C MET A 139 -6.50 -16.42 2.28
N VAL A 140 -6.39 -15.11 2.08
CA VAL A 140 -5.46 -14.25 2.82
C VAL A 140 -6.28 -13.21 3.57
N ARG A 141 -6.13 -13.16 4.88
CA ARG A 141 -6.69 -12.10 5.73
C ARG A 141 -5.69 -11.00 5.94
N LEU A 142 -6.17 -9.76 5.90
CA LEU A 142 -5.43 -8.56 6.24
C LEU A 142 -5.74 -8.19 7.69
N ASP A 143 -4.68 -7.96 8.47
CA ASP A 143 -4.78 -7.62 9.89
C ASP A 143 -4.10 -6.28 10.15
N ASN A 144 -4.79 -5.39 10.89
CA ASN A 144 -4.29 -4.07 11.27
C ASN A 144 -3.70 -3.28 10.09
N VAL A 145 -4.40 -3.28 8.95
CA VAL A 145 -3.96 -2.56 7.76
C VAL A 145 -4.43 -1.11 7.82
N GLU A 146 -3.49 -0.19 7.70
CA GLU A 146 -3.72 1.25 7.61
C GLU A 146 -3.15 1.77 6.29
N ALA A 147 -3.97 2.47 5.51
CA ALA A 147 -3.54 3.14 4.29
C ALA A 147 -3.45 4.66 4.50
N THR A 148 -2.39 5.27 3.99
CA THR A 148 -2.18 6.72 4.01
C THR A 148 -2.82 7.36 2.78
N LEU A 149 -3.75 8.27 3.01
CA LEU A 149 -4.37 9.13 2.00
C LEU A 149 -3.76 10.53 2.07
N PRO A 150 -3.93 11.38 1.03
CA PRO A 150 -3.33 12.72 1.02
C PRO A 150 -3.70 13.60 2.22
N PHE A 151 -4.95 13.46 2.71
CA PHE A 151 -5.50 14.29 3.78
C PHE A 151 -6.10 13.49 4.94
N SER A 152 -5.96 12.15 4.93
CA SER A 152 -6.54 11.28 5.95
C SER A 152 -5.84 9.93 6.04
N ARG A 153 -6.32 9.08 6.94
CA ARG A 153 -5.94 7.66 7.03
C ARG A 153 -7.17 6.81 6.77
N LEU A 154 -6.99 5.71 6.04
CA LEU A 154 -7.97 4.66 5.89
C LEU A 154 -7.57 3.50 6.80
N GLU A 155 -8.41 3.18 7.77
CA GLU A 155 -8.25 2.01 8.62
C GLU A 155 -9.06 0.87 8.01
N VAL A 156 -8.39 -0.24 7.65
CA VAL A 156 -9.04 -1.43 7.11
C VAL A 156 -9.53 -2.28 8.27
N SER A 157 -10.85 -2.29 8.48
CA SER A 157 -11.49 -3.04 9.57
C SER A 157 -11.62 -4.53 9.26
N SER A 158 -11.77 -4.88 7.99
CA SER A 158 -11.78 -6.26 7.51
C SER A 158 -11.21 -6.31 6.10
N GLY A 159 -10.27 -7.20 5.83
CA GLY A 159 -9.79 -7.44 4.47
C GLY A 159 -9.58 -8.92 4.23
N VAL A 160 -10.26 -9.47 3.24
CA VAL A 160 -10.07 -10.86 2.80
C VAL A 160 -9.82 -10.89 1.29
N VAL A 161 -8.84 -11.69 0.91
CA VAL A 161 -8.50 -11.96 -0.48
C VAL A 161 -8.72 -13.45 -0.72
N TYR A 162 -9.67 -13.79 -1.58
CA TYR A 162 -10.07 -15.16 -1.87
C TYR A 162 -9.41 -15.67 -3.15
N PHE A 163 -8.74 -16.81 -3.03
CA PHE A 163 -8.10 -17.52 -4.15
C PHE A 163 -8.98 -18.70 -4.56
N SER A 164 -9.18 -18.85 -5.86
CA SER A 164 -9.95 -19.95 -6.46
C SER A 164 -9.07 -20.70 -7.44
N PRO A 165 -9.16 -22.04 -7.53
CA PRO A 165 -8.38 -22.83 -8.49
C PRO A 165 -8.69 -22.47 -9.95
N ASP A 166 -9.90 -21.97 -10.23
CA ASP A 166 -10.31 -21.56 -11.58
C ASP A 166 -9.66 -20.26 -12.07
N ASP A 167 -9.27 -19.39 -11.13
CA ASP A 167 -8.63 -18.10 -11.43
C ASP A 167 -7.57 -17.72 -10.38
N SER A 168 -6.62 -18.64 -10.17
CA SER A 168 -5.67 -18.63 -9.04
C SER A 168 -4.80 -17.38 -8.94
N PHE A 169 -4.57 -16.68 -10.05
CA PHE A 169 -3.71 -15.49 -10.11
C PHE A 169 -4.49 -14.17 -10.28
N ASN A 170 -5.80 -14.22 -10.09
CA ASN A 170 -6.69 -13.07 -10.09
C ASN A 170 -7.71 -13.21 -8.95
N PRO A 171 -7.25 -13.15 -7.68
CA PRO A 171 -8.10 -13.40 -6.54
C PRO A 171 -9.21 -12.35 -6.41
N ARG A 172 -10.28 -12.73 -5.71
CA ARG A 172 -11.37 -11.82 -5.36
C ARG A 172 -11.01 -11.02 -4.13
N LEU A 173 -11.22 -9.72 -4.20
CA LEU A 173 -11.01 -8.79 -3.10
C LEU A 173 -12.34 -8.57 -2.36
N ASP A 174 -12.25 -8.45 -1.05
CA ASP A 174 -13.34 -8.07 -0.16
C ASP A 174 -12.73 -7.29 1.01
N LEU A 175 -12.66 -5.97 0.85
CA LEU A 175 -11.99 -5.07 1.78
C LEU A 175 -12.98 -4.00 2.26
N HIS A 176 -13.06 -3.85 3.58
CA HIS A 176 -13.83 -2.83 4.26
C HIS A 176 -12.87 -1.93 5.03
N GLY A 177 -13.00 -0.63 4.81
CA GLY A 177 -12.23 0.37 5.55
C GLY A 177 -13.08 1.56 5.95
N THR A 178 -12.58 2.31 6.93
CA THR A 178 -13.19 3.55 7.40
C THR A 178 -12.13 4.66 7.45
N SER A 179 -12.50 5.85 7.02
CA SER A 179 -11.65 7.04 7.07
C SER A 179 -12.44 8.19 7.66
N VAL A 180 -11.83 8.93 8.58
CA VAL A 180 -12.46 10.10 9.21
C VAL A 180 -11.79 11.36 8.69
N ILE A 181 -12.61 12.29 8.18
CA ILE A 181 -12.17 13.57 7.62
C ILE A 181 -13.10 14.66 8.17
N HIS A 182 -12.53 15.56 8.98
CA HIS A 182 -13.31 16.57 9.71
C HIS A 182 -14.40 15.93 10.57
N ASP A 183 -15.66 16.19 10.26
CA ASP A 183 -16.88 15.70 10.89
C ASP A 183 -17.57 14.57 10.08
N HIS A 184 -16.92 14.08 9.02
CA HIS A 184 -17.46 13.03 8.15
C HIS A 184 -16.72 11.70 8.35
N THR A 185 -17.48 10.64 8.54
CA THR A 185 -16.99 9.26 8.53
C THR A 185 -17.25 8.66 7.16
N ILE A 186 -16.19 8.25 6.46
CA ILE A 186 -16.24 7.67 5.13
C ILE A 186 -16.02 6.17 5.23
N HIS A 187 -16.97 5.38 4.75
CA HIS A 187 -16.79 3.94 4.60
C HIS A 187 -16.38 3.62 3.17
N VAL A 188 -15.39 2.75 3.05
CA VAL A 188 -14.82 2.30 1.77
C VAL A 188 -15.02 0.81 1.67
N TYR A 189 -15.64 0.37 0.58
CA TYR A 189 -15.79 -1.04 0.26
C TYR A 189 -15.12 -1.32 -1.09
N VAL A 190 -14.05 -2.11 -1.07
CA VAL A 190 -13.33 -2.53 -2.28
C VAL A 190 -13.60 -4.01 -2.54
N TYR A 191 -14.10 -4.30 -3.73
CA TYR A 191 -14.46 -5.66 -4.13
C TYR A 191 -14.09 -5.93 -5.59
N GLY A 192 -14.45 -7.10 -6.10
CA GLY A 192 -14.16 -7.50 -7.49
C GLY A 192 -12.90 -8.35 -7.56
N THR A 193 -12.23 -8.37 -8.71
CA THR A 193 -11.02 -9.19 -8.89
C THR A 193 -9.77 -8.31 -8.83
N ALA A 194 -8.61 -8.89 -8.51
CA ALA A 194 -7.36 -8.14 -8.45
C ALA A 194 -7.01 -7.40 -9.77
N LEU A 195 -7.46 -7.90 -10.92
CA LEU A 195 -7.31 -7.26 -12.22
C LEU A 195 -8.37 -6.19 -12.50
N GLN A 196 -9.54 -6.30 -11.89
CA GLN A 196 -10.67 -5.37 -12.05
C GLN A 196 -11.30 -5.08 -10.68
N PRO A 197 -10.61 -4.29 -9.83
CA PRO A 197 -11.15 -3.89 -8.55
C PRO A 197 -12.19 -2.79 -8.72
N GLU A 198 -13.28 -2.89 -7.97
CA GLU A 198 -14.31 -1.87 -7.84
C GLU A 198 -14.29 -1.30 -6.43
N ALA A 199 -14.68 -0.04 -6.27
CA ALA A 199 -14.77 0.61 -4.97
C ALA A 199 -16.05 1.41 -4.83
N ILE A 200 -16.74 1.21 -3.71
CA ILE A 200 -17.91 1.97 -3.28
C ILE A 200 -17.52 2.79 -2.07
N PHE A 201 -17.98 4.04 -2.05
CA PHE A 201 -17.73 4.98 -0.97
C PHE A 201 -19.08 5.48 -0.43
N THR A 202 -19.25 5.43 0.88
CA THR A 202 -20.39 6.02 1.57
C THR A 202 -19.90 6.94 2.68
N SER A 203 -20.73 7.87 3.11
CA SER A 203 -20.38 8.85 4.12
C SER A 203 -21.49 9.02 5.14
N GLU A 204 -21.08 9.36 6.36
CA GLU A 204 -21.95 9.76 7.45
C GLU A 204 -21.42 11.09 8.02
N PRO A 205 -22.18 12.20 7.92
CA PRO A 205 -23.46 12.38 7.22
C PRO A 205 -23.42 12.08 5.70
N PRO A 206 -24.57 11.78 5.05
CA PRO A 206 -24.59 11.33 3.66
C PRO A 206 -24.25 12.46 2.67
N LEU A 207 -23.21 12.24 1.87
CA LEU A 207 -22.76 13.09 0.78
C LEU A 207 -22.91 12.39 -0.58
N PRO A 208 -23.06 13.17 -1.68
CA PRO A 208 -22.92 12.66 -3.04
C PRO A 208 -21.55 12.01 -3.28
N GLN A 209 -21.49 10.98 -4.13
CA GLN A 209 -20.26 10.21 -4.35
C GLN A 209 -19.07 11.07 -4.85
N GLU A 210 -19.35 12.06 -5.68
CA GLU A 210 -18.35 13.01 -6.17
C GLU A 210 -17.76 13.91 -5.07
N GLU A 211 -18.54 14.23 -4.03
CA GLU A 211 -18.08 14.98 -2.87
C GLU A 211 -17.23 14.11 -1.95
N ILE A 212 -17.59 12.83 -1.78
CA ILE A 212 -16.76 11.88 -1.02
C ILE A 212 -15.40 11.71 -1.69
N ILE A 213 -15.36 11.56 -3.01
CA ILE A 213 -14.11 11.48 -3.77
C ILE A 213 -13.31 12.78 -3.61
N SER A 214 -13.96 13.94 -3.70
CA SER A 214 -13.33 15.25 -3.49
C SER A 214 -12.74 15.38 -2.09
N LEU A 215 -13.46 14.92 -1.06
CA LEU A 215 -13.03 14.96 0.33
C LEU A 215 -11.82 14.03 0.58
N LEU A 216 -11.84 12.81 0.06
CA LEU A 216 -10.70 11.88 0.12
C LEU A 216 -9.48 12.40 -0.65
N ALA A 217 -9.71 13.08 -1.78
CA ALA A 217 -8.69 13.59 -2.67
C ALA A 217 -8.05 14.91 -2.23
N THR A 218 -8.86 15.82 -1.70
CA THR A 218 -8.49 17.22 -1.47
C THR A 218 -8.65 17.65 -0.02
N GLY A 219 -9.36 16.86 0.81
CA GLY A 219 -9.66 17.20 2.20
C GLY A 219 -10.71 18.30 2.34
N THR A 220 -11.57 18.52 1.34
CA THR A 220 -12.69 19.49 1.35
C THR A 220 -13.84 18.97 0.49
N THR A 221 -15.07 19.40 0.78
CA THR A 221 -16.22 19.10 -0.11
C THR A 221 -16.20 20.02 -1.34
N ARG A 222 -16.94 19.65 -2.40
CA ARG A 222 -17.07 20.54 -3.58
C ARG A 222 -17.79 21.83 -3.25
N GLU A 223 -18.75 21.80 -2.32
CA GLU A 223 -19.48 22.99 -1.92
C GLU A 223 -18.52 24.06 -1.35
N GLU A 224 -17.57 23.64 -0.51
CA GLU A 224 -16.48 24.48 0.00
C GLU A 224 -15.52 24.95 -1.11
N LEU A 225 -15.20 24.09 -2.08
CA LEU A 225 -14.33 24.42 -3.21
C LEU A 225 -14.99 25.42 -4.19
N THR A 226 -16.30 25.29 -4.43
CA THR A 226 -17.07 26.17 -5.32
C THR A 226 -17.50 27.46 -4.65
N GLY A 227 -17.65 27.46 -3.32
CA GLY A 227 -17.94 28.65 -2.52
C GLY A 227 -16.72 29.54 -2.27
N SER A 228 -15.50 29.09 -2.59
CA SER A 228 -14.26 29.85 -2.35
C SER A 228 -13.17 29.56 -3.38
N ASN A 229 -13.07 30.38 -4.44
CA ASN A 229 -12.01 30.33 -5.46
C ASN A 229 -10.57 30.38 -4.89
N ASN A 230 -10.39 30.87 -3.66
CA ASN A 230 -9.08 30.98 -3.01
C ASN A 230 -8.59 29.66 -2.37
N VAL A 231 -9.48 28.71 -2.05
CA VAL A 231 -9.10 27.45 -1.37
C VAL A 231 -8.37 26.49 -2.33
N LEU A 232 -8.80 26.46 -3.59
CA LEU A 232 -8.16 25.73 -4.69
C LEU A 232 -6.73 26.21 -4.95
N ALA A 233 -6.52 27.53 -5.01
CA ALA A 233 -5.21 28.13 -5.26
C ALA A 233 -4.23 27.87 -4.10
N GLY A 234 -4.69 28.00 -2.85
CA GLY A 234 -3.87 27.75 -1.66
C GLY A 234 -3.40 26.30 -1.54
N ARG A 235 -4.27 25.33 -1.85
CA ARG A 235 -3.93 23.89 -1.78
C ARG A 235 -3.10 23.41 -2.97
N ALA A 236 -3.33 23.94 -4.17
CA ALA A 236 -2.46 23.71 -5.32
C ALA A 236 -1.03 24.21 -5.05
N ALA A 237 -0.88 25.39 -4.43
CA ALA A 237 0.41 25.90 -3.99
C ALA A 237 1.05 25.01 -2.92
N MET A 238 0.26 24.43 -2.01
CA MET A 238 0.74 23.50 -0.98
C MET A 238 1.24 22.17 -1.58
N LEU A 239 0.52 21.60 -2.55
CA LEU A 239 0.93 20.37 -3.26
C LEU A 239 2.18 20.60 -4.13
N LEU A 240 2.27 21.74 -4.82
CA LEU A 240 3.47 22.14 -5.56
C LEU A 240 4.65 22.36 -4.61
N GLY A 241 4.41 22.98 -3.45
CA GLY A 241 5.40 23.12 -2.39
C GLY A 241 5.91 21.78 -1.86
N GLN A 242 5.02 20.80 -1.64
CA GLN A 242 5.39 19.44 -1.23
C GLN A 242 6.22 18.71 -2.29
N GLN A 243 5.84 18.81 -3.57
CA GLN A 243 6.59 18.20 -4.66
C GLN A 243 7.98 18.84 -4.82
N LEU A 244 8.07 20.17 -4.70
CA LEU A 244 9.33 20.89 -4.79
C LEU A 244 10.24 20.61 -3.58
N TYR A 245 9.69 20.58 -2.36
CA TYR A 245 10.42 20.20 -1.15
C TYR A 245 11.00 18.79 -1.25
N ARG A 246 10.19 17.82 -1.70
CA ARG A 246 10.62 16.42 -1.86
C ARG A 246 11.71 16.27 -2.92
N LYS A 247 11.73 17.12 -3.94
CA LYS A 247 12.76 17.12 -5.00
C LYS A 247 14.07 17.80 -4.56
N ILE A 248 14.00 18.82 -3.70
CA ILE A 248 15.16 19.60 -3.26
C ILE A 248 15.82 19.01 -2.01
N PHE A 249 15.05 18.46 -1.07
CA PHE A 249 15.53 18.04 0.27
C PHE A 249 15.61 16.53 0.51
N LYS A 250 15.21 15.66 -0.43
CA LYS A 250 15.29 14.19 -0.26
C LYS A 250 16.18 13.51 -1.31
N LYS A 251 17.47 13.85 -1.30
CA LYS A 251 18.53 12.99 -1.85
C LYS A 251 19.32 12.39 -0.68
N GLY A 252 18.81 11.29 -0.14
CA GLY A 252 19.52 10.36 0.75
C GLY A 252 19.57 10.72 2.24
N GLU A 253 18.63 10.17 3.04
CA GLU A 253 18.86 9.56 4.38
C GLU A 253 17.51 9.16 5.04
N PRO A 254 17.53 8.18 5.98
CA PRO A 254 16.33 7.48 6.45
C PRO A 254 15.49 8.29 7.45
N THR A 255 14.20 7.99 7.43
CA THR A 255 13.09 8.66 8.10
C THR A 255 13.25 8.76 9.63
N GLN A 256 13.58 9.95 10.13
CA GLN A 256 13.20 10.37 11.49
C GLN A 256 12.09 11.42 11.40
N THR A 257 10.89 10.98 11.79
CA THR A 257 9.83 11.71 12.51
C THR A 257 9.60 13.21 12.23
N ASN A 258 8.51 13.50 11.50
CA ASN A 258 7.41 14.46 11.76
C ASN A 258 7.64 15.84 12.46
N SER A 259 8.84 16.35 12.69
CA SER A 259 9.02 17.61 13.46
C SER A 259 8.81 18.92 12.69
N VAL A 260 8.82 18.92 11.35
CA VAL A 260 8.83 20.16 10.55
C VAL A 260 7.41 20.63 10.19
N PHE A 261 6.43 19.73 10.18
CA PHE A 261 5.05 20.04 9.79
C PHE A 261 4.25 20.70 10.91
N ASP A 262 4.50 20.38 12.18
CA ASP A 262 3.95 21.12 13.33
C ASP A 262 4.44 22.58 13.40
N ARG A 263 5.44 22.94 12.59
CA ARG A 263 6.07 24.25 12.59
C ARG A 263 5.58 25.14 11.44
N LEU A 264 4.82 24.61 10.47
CA LEU A 264 4.31 25.38 9.33
C LEU A 264 2.81 25.59 9.48
N ASP A 265 2.41 26.84 9.73
CA ASP A 265 1.02 27.29 9.83
C ASP A 265 0.70 28.17 8.61
N VAL A 266 -0.35 27.84 7.87
CA VAL A 266 -0.72 28.54 6.63
C VAL A 266 -2.17 29.01 6.75
N ASP A 267 -2.33 30.32 6.75
CA ASP A 267 -3.62 31.00 6.89
C ASP A 267 -3.95 31.72 5.57
N VAL A 268 -5.05 31.32 4.94
CA VAL A 268 -5.47 31.79 3.61
C VAL A 268 -6.79 32.53 3.77
N GLY A 269 -6.81 33.81 3.39
CA GLY A 269 -8.00 34.67 3.51
C GLY A 269 -7.88 35.76 4.58
N THR A 270 -6.71 35.91 5.20
CA THR A 270 -6.42 37.08 6.03
C THR A 270 -6.50 38.35 5.18
N VAL A 271 -7.20 39.37 5.67
CA VAL A 271 -7.22 40.70 5.04
C VAL A 271 -6.08 41.50 5.64
N ASP A 272 -5.19 42.04 4.80
CA ASP A 272 -4.15 42.95 5.27
C ASP A 272 -4.83 44.20 5.86
N PRO A 273 -4.68 44.46 7.18
CA PRO A 273 -5.34 45.58 7.84
C PRO A 273 -4.89 46.96 7.34
N ARG A 274 -3.78 47.04 6.58
CA ARG A 274 -3.29 48.30 6.01
C ARG A 274 -3.80 48.58 4.60
N THR A 275 -3.97 47.54 3.79
CA THR A 275 -4.34 47.66 2.37
C THR A 275 -5.79 47.25 2.10
N GLY A 276 -6.44 46.55 3.03
CA GLY A 276 -7.79 46.00 2.86
C GLY A 276 -7.86 44.87 1.83
N GLN A 277 -6.72 44.44 1.30
CA GLN A 277 -6.60 43.40 0.28
C GLN A 277 -6.44 42.03 0.95
N GLN A 278 -6.94 40.99 0.29
CA GLN A 278 -6.74 39.63 0.76
C GLN A 278 -5.27 39.22 0.59
N GLN A 279 -4.72 38.50 1.56
CA GLN A 279 -3.37 37.94 1.52
C GLN A 279 -3.36 36.51 2.07
N ALA A 280 -2.42 35.71 1.58
CA ALA A 280 -2.06 34.43 2.15
C ALA A 280 -0.83 34.60 3.06
N THR A 281 -0.93 34.11 4.30
CA THR A 281 0.14 34.20 5.29
C THR A 281 0.68 32.81 5.60
N ALA A 282 1.97 32.58 5.40
CA ALA A 282 2.68 31.37 5.81
C ALA A 282 3.60 31.67 6.99
N ARG A 283 3.49 30.93 8.08
CA ARG A 283 4.33 31.06 9.27
C ARG A 283 5.13 29.79 9.47
N PHE A 284 6.44 29.92 9.51
CA PHE A 284 7.36 28.82 9.76
C PHE A 284 8.13 29.06 11.05
N LYS A 285 7.81 28.26 12.08
CA LYS A 285 8.47 28.30 13.37
C LYS A 285 9.84 27.62 13.29
N ILE A 286 10.92 28.38 13.31
CA ILE A 286 12.28 27.85 13.28
C ILE A 286 12.60 27.20 14.64
N ASN A 287 12.27 27.90 15.72
CA ASN A 287 12.32 27.43 17.10
C ASN A 287 11.35 28.25 17.96
N ASP A 288 11.37 28.09 19.29
CA ASP A 288 10.46 28.81 20.19
C ASP A 288 10.62 30.33 20.21
N GLN A 289 11.72 30.84 19.65
CA GLN A 289 12.06 32.26 19.65
C GLN A 289 12.00 32.89 18.25
N PHE A 290 12.24 32.13 17.18
CA PHE A 290 12.31 32.63 15.81
C PHE A 290 11.20 32.05 14.96
N VAL A 291 10.43 32.93 14.31
CA VAL A 291 9.35 32.59 13.40
C VAL A 291 9.54 33.35 12.10
N PHE A 292 9.66 32.63 10.99
CA PHE A 292 9.60 33.23 9.67
C PHE A 292 8.13 33.41 9.25
N VAL A 293 7.78 34.56 8.69
CA VAL A 293 6.43 34.86 8.22
C VAL A 293 6.54 35.37 6.78
N GLY A 294 5.87 34.70 5.86
CA GLY A 294 5.73 35.12 4.47
C GLY A 294 4.28 35.54 4.20
N ASP A 295 4.07 36.77 3.75
CA ASP A 295 2.77 37.27 3.28
C ASP A 295 2.81 37.35 1.75
N ILE A 296 1.74 36.92 1.06
CA ILE A 296 1.58 37.04 -0.39
C ILE A 296 0.19 37.64 -0.67
N GLY A 297 0.15 38.83 -1.28
CA GLY A 297 -1.10 39.52 -1.64
C GLY A 297 -1.60 39.18 -3.04
N VAL A 298 -2.88 39.44 -3.31
CA VAL A 298 -3.53 39.17 -4.63
C VAL A 298 -2.90 39.98 -5.76
N GLY A 299 -2.22 41.10 -5.45
CA GLY A 299 -1.50 41.94 -6.41
C GLY A 299 -0.13 41.40 -6.82
N GLY A 300 0.29 40.24 -6.30
CA GLY A 300 1.64 39.70 -6.53
C GLY A 300 2.73 40.33 -5.65
N ASP A 301 2.33 41.13 -4.67
CA ASP A 301 3.18 41.64 -3.61
C ASP A 301 3.59 40.51 -2.65
N TYR A 302 4.88 40.44 -2.35
CA TYR A 302 5.43 39.46 -1.42
C TYR A 302 6.16 40.17 -0.28
N ARG A 303 6.00 39.65 0.94
CA ARG A 303 6.72 40.14 2.10
C ARG A 303 7.24 38.99 2.95
N GLY A 304 8.55 38.96 3.18
CA GLY A 304 9.18 38.06 4.14
C GLY A 304 9.59 38.82 5.40
N MET A 305 9.23 38.28 6.57
CA MET A 305 9.64 38.82 7.87
C MET A 305 10.20 37.70 8.75
N LEU A 306 11.29 37.99 9.46
CA LEU A 306 11.77 37.16 10.55
C LEU A 306 11.33 37.81 11.86
N LYS A 307 10.44 37.17 12.61
CA LYS A 307 9.96 37.63 13.91
C LYS A 307 10.70 36.92 15.02
N TYR A 308 11.16 37.69 16.01
CA TYR A 308 11.75 37.19 17.24
C TYR A 308 10.79 37.42 18.41
N LEU A 309 10.44 36.36 19.13
CA LEU A 309 9.50 36.40 20.24
C LEU A 309 10.27 36.56 21.57
N ILE A 310 10.14 37.73 22.19
CA ILE A 310 10.65 37.99 23.54
C ILE A 310 9.52 37.70 24.53
N ARG A 311 9.73 36.74 25.45
CA ARG A 311 8.83 36.52 26.58
C ARG A 311 9.43 37.19 27.81
N PHE A 312 8.70 38.16 28.38
CA PHE A 312 8.99 38.66 29.72
C PHE A 312 8.38 37.69 30.74
N ARG A 313 9.15 37.37 31.79
CA ARG A 313 8.65 36.65 32.96
C ARG A 313 7.99 37.62 33.93
#